data_AF-A0A350EYD5-F1
#
_entry.id   AF-A0A350EYD5-F1
#
_cell.length_a   1.000
_cell.length_b   1.000
_cell.length_c   1.000
_cell.angle_alpha   90.00
_cell.angle_beta   90.00
_cell.angle_gamma   90.00
#
_symmetry.space_group_name_H-M   'P 1'
#
loop_
_entity.id
_entity.type
_entity.pdbx_description
1 polymer ?
#
loop_
_entity_poly.entity_id
_entity_poly.type
_entity_poly.pdbx_seq_one_letter_code
_entity_poly.pdbx_strand_id
1 'polypeptide(L)'
;MQIQGECIVRNNLVIGAGGSAFASQPHQGSPTRLTVVHNTFINTGMAVRLSSWAAGTDMVFANNACYSRTGAALHVLNGITGTTLAGNVSYGTLPAGIAGFQPGTGLADFVNVSWDGVQRDARPAATSPLRGAGSAAHAAAVDVLFLPRIAPHTTGCHGP
;
A
#
# COMPACT_ATOMS: atom_id res chain seq x y z
N MET A 1 7.10 5.32 -20.57
CA MET A 1 7.85 6.11 -19.56
C MET A 1 7.65 5.44 -18.21
N GLN A 2 8.71 5.17 -17.45
CA GLN A 2 8.66 4.64 -16.08
C GLN A 2 9.24 5.71 -15.15
N ILE A 3 8.58 5.96 -14.01
CA ILE A 3 9.10 6.86 -12.98
C ILE A 3 9.89 6.03 -11.96
N GLN A 4 11.12 6.45 -11.68
CA GLN A 4 12.06 5.63 -10.91
C GLN A 4 12.32 6.16 -9.50
N GLY A 5 12.45 7.48 -9.34
CA GLY A 5 12.63 8.16 -8.06
C GLY A 5 11.91 9.50 -8.04
N GLU A 6 12.09 10.24 -6.94
CA GLU A 6 11.63 11.62 -6.78
C GLU A 6 10.13 11.78 -7.07
N CYS A 7 9.37 10.76 -6.69
CA CYS A 7 7.98 10.60 -7.07
C CYS A 7 7.14 10.27 -5.86
N ILE A 8 5.91 10.78 -5.87
CA ILE A 8 4.89 10.45 -4.88
C ILE A 8 3.77 9.70 -5.59
N VAL A 9 3.60 8.43 -5.22
CA VAL A 9 2.46 7.59 -5.61
C VAL A 9 1.50 7.57 -4.43
N ARG A 10 0.39 8.30 -4.53
CA ARG A 10 -0.57 8.42 -3.40
C ARG A 10 -2.03 8.38 -3.77
N ASN A 11 -2.86 7.93 -2.83
CA ASN A 11 -4.32 7.92 -2.93
C ASN A 11 -4.87 7.15 -4.14
N ASN A 12 -4.14 6.14 -4.64
CA ASN A 12 -4.62 5.30 -5.74
C ASN A 12 -5.39 4.09 -5.22
N LEU A 13 -6.43 3.69 -5.95
CA LEU A 13 -7.11 2.41 -5.80
C LEU A 13 -6.78 1.53 -7.00
N VAL A 14 -6.19 0.36 -6.77
CA VAL A 14 -5.88 -0.62 -7.82
C VAL A 14 -6.47 -1.96 -7.43
N ILE A 15 -7.30 -2.53 -8.30
CA ILE A 15 -8.00 -3.80 -8.07
C ILE A 15 -7.84 -4.73 -9.27
N GLY A 16 -7.59 -6.02 -9.02
CA GLY A 16 -7.75 -7.08 -10.04
C GLY A 16 -6.69 -7.07 -11.14
N ALA A 17 -5.46 -6.67 -10.84
CA ALA A 17 -4.38 -6.66 -11.83
C ALA A 17 -3.93 -8.08 -12.22
N GLY A 18 -3.65 -8.31 -13.51
CA GLY A 18 -3.20 -9.62 -14.02
C GLY A 18 -1.85 -10.13 -13.47
N GLY A 19 -1.08 -9.28 -12.79
CA GLY A 19 0.21 -9.60 -12.16
C GLY A 19 0.27 -9.13 -10.70
N SER A 20 1.08 -8.11 -10.42
CA SER A 20 1.02 -7.37 -9.15
C SER A 20 0.14 -6.13 -9.33
N ALA A 21 -0.66 -5.75 -8.32
CA ALA A 21 -1.41 -4.49 -8.38
C ALA A 21 -0.47 -3.27 -8.38
N PHE A 22 0.66 -3.37 -7.69
CA PHE A 22 1.76 -2.42 -7.81
C PHE A 22 3.09 -3.17 -7.91
N ALA A 23 3.93 -2.77 -8.87
CA ALA A 23 5.29 -3.25 -9.00
C ALA A 23 6.24 -2.07 -9.11
N SER A 24 7.29 -2.06 -8.30
CA SER A 24 8.33 -1.05 -8.35
C SER A 24 9.70 -1.72 -8.37
N GLN A 25 10.53 -1.31 -9.33
CA GLN A 25 11.89 -1.76 -9.49
C GLN A 25 12.75 -0.64 -10.09
N PRO A 26 14.03 -0.51 -9.71
CA PRO A 26 14.98 0.28 -10.47
C PRO A 26 15.04 -0.18 -11.92
N HIS A 27 15.23 0.76 -12.85
CA HIS A 27 15.41 0.49 -14.27
C HIS A 27 16.74 1.05 -14.78
N GLN A 28 17.07 2.31 -14.45
CA GLN A 28 18.35 2.95 -14.75
C GLN A 28 18.92 3.62 -13.49
N GLY A 29 19.98 3.06 -12.90
CA GLY A 29 20.57 3.56 -11.65
C GLY A 29 19.73 3.30 -10.39
N SER A 30 20.14 3.91 -9.27
CA SER A 30 19.45 3.75 -7.98
C SER A 30 18.40 4.85 -7.76
N PRO A 31 17.16 4.50 -7.37
CA PRO A 31 16.12 5.50 -7.10
C PRO A 31 16.40 6.25 -5.80
N THR A 32 15.97 7.50 -5.70
CA THR A 32 15.92 8.22 -4.41
C THR A 32 14.53 8.80 -4.16
N ARG A 33 14.14 8.97 -2.90
CA ARG A 33 12.93 9.72 -2.47
C ARG A 33 11.63 9.28 -3.16
N LEU A 34 11.50 7.99 -3.49
CA LEU A 34 10.23 7.43 -3.93
C LEU A 34 9.33 7.21 -2.72
N THR A 35 8.18 7.89 -2.71
CA THR A 35 7.17 7.76 -1.66
C THR A 35 5.93 7.09 -2.22
N VAL A 36 5.56 5.94 -1.65
CA VAL A 36 4.31 5.23 -1.95
C VAL A 36 3.45 5.28 -0.70
N VAL A 37 2.38 6.07 -0.73
CA VAL A 37 1.62 6.40 0.48
C VAL A 37 0.11 6.44 0.28
N HIS A 38 -0.68 5.92 1.23
CA HIS A 38 -2.15 5.98 1.15
C HIS A 38 -2.73 5.35 -0.12
N ASN A 39 -2.16 4.28 -0.64
CA ASN A 39 -2.77 3.53 -1.74
C ASN A 39 -3.50 2.29 -1.21
N THR A 40 -4.51 1.86 -1.94
CA THR A 40 -5.20 0.59 -1.69
C THR A 40 -4.98 -0.35 -2.87
N PHE A 41 -4.27 -1.45 -2.62
CA PHE A 41 -3.92 -2.47 -3.60
C PHE A 41 -4.66 -3.76 -3.25
N ILE A 42 -5.61 -4.17 -4.08
CA ILE A 42 -6.40 -5.40 -3.89
C ILE A 42 -6.17 -6.31 -5.09
N ASN A 43 -5.68 -7.52 -4.86
CA ASN A 43 -5.43 -8.45 -5.96
C ASN A 43 -5.68 -9.91 -5.58
N THR A 44 -6.03 -10.74 -6.57
CA THR A 44 -6.03 -12.19 -6.35
C THR A 44 -4.59 -12.70 -6.21
N GLY A 45 -3.72 -12.30 -7.13
CA GLY A 45 -2.28 -12.55 -7.08
C GLY A 45 -1.57 -11.60 -6.11
N MET A 46 -0.30 -11.27 -6.39
CA MET A 46 0.46 -10.35 -5.54
C MET A 46 -0.20 -8.97 -5.46
N ALA A 47 -0.33 -8.40 -4.27
CA ALA A 47 -0.78 -7.02 -4.14
C ALA A 47 0.35 -6.07 -4.52
N VAL A 48 1.50 -6.20 -3.85
CA VAL A 48 2.66 -5.34 -4.06
C VAL A 48 3.93 -6.15 -4.29
N ARG A 49 4.71 -5.75 -5.31
CA ARG A 49 6.06 -6.26 -5.57
C ARG A 49 7.07 -5.12 -5.54
N LEU A 50 8.03 -5.17 -4.61
CA LEU A 50 9.12 -4.21 -4.49
C LEU A 50 10.45 -4.93 -4.76
N SER A 51 11.15 -4.55 -5.82
CA SER A 51 12.43 -5.15 -6.22
C SER A 51 13.57 -4.16 -6.01
N SER A 52 14.64 -4.58 -5.32
CA SER A 52 15.87 -3.81 -5.11
C SER A 52 15.65 -2.44 -4.44
N TRP A 53 14.67 -2.34 -3.53
CA TRP A 53 14.41 -1.11 -2.79
C TRP A 53 15.50 -0.78 -1.76
N ALA A 54 16.27 -1.78 -1.32
CA ALA A 54 17.46 -1.58 -0.48
C ALA A 54 18.58 -0.76 -1.17
N ALA A 55 18.56 -0.66 -2.50
CA ALA A 55 19.52 0.17 -3.24
C ALA A 55 19.11 1.65 -3.28
N GLY A 56 17.87 1.97 -2.90
CA GLY A 56 17.34 3.33 -2.91
C GLY A 56 17.66 4.09 -1.63
N THR A 57 17.69 5.42 -1.72
CA THR A 57 17.85 6.33 -0.57
C THR A 57 16.55 7.06 -0.28
N ASP A 58 16.19 7.21 1.00
CA ASP A 58 14.96 7.89 1.46
C ASP A 58 13.67 7.32 0.86
N MET A 59 13.61 6.00 0.72
CA MET A 59 12.44 5.29 0.19
C MET A 59 11.37 5.19 1.27
N VAL A 60 10.11 5.47 0.93
CA VAL A 60 8.98 5.42 1.87
C VAL A 60 7.86 4.57 1.30
N PHE A 61 7.41 3.58 2.08
CA PHE A 61 6.20 2.80 1.81
C PHE A 61 5.33 2.80 3.07
N ALA A 62 4.37 3.72 3.13
CA ALA A 62 3.61 3.99 4.35
C ALA A 62 2.10 4.11 4.10
N ASN A 63 1.28 3.81 5.10
CA ASN A 63 -0.17 4.00 5.05
C ASN A 63 -0.86 3.31 3.85
N ASN A 64 -0.27 2.26 3.27
CA ASN A 64 -0.88 1.51 2.18
C ASN A 64 -1.66 0.30 2.71
N ALA A 65 -2.78 -0.01 2.05
CA ALA A 65 -3.54 -1.23 2.24
C ALA A 65 -3.13 -2.24 1.15
N CYS A 66 -2.58 -3.40 1.54
CA CYS A 66 -2.05 -4.42 0.64
C CYS A 66 -2.79 -5.75 0.82
N TYR A 67 -3.74 -6.05 -0.05
CA TYR A 67 -4.64 -7.19 0.07
C TYR A 67 -4.41 -8.16 -1.09
N SER A 68 -3.97 -9.36 -0.76
CA SER A 68 -3.74 -10.46 -1.68
C SER A 68 -4.58 -11.67 -1.26
N ARG A 69 -5.34 -12.25 -2.20
CA ARG A 69 -6.17 -13.43 -1.90
C ARG A 69 -5.34 -14.71 -1.78
N THR A 70 -4.47 -14.95 -2.75
CA THR A 70 -3.69 -16.20 -2.86
C THR A 70 -2.18 -15.98 -2.96
N GLY A 71 -1.74 -14.75 -3.24
CA GLY A 71 -0.33 -14.38 -3.32
C GLY A 71 0.19 -13.68 -2.08
N ALA A 72 1.28 -12.92 -2.28
CA ALA A 72 1.84 -12.07 -1.24
C ALA A 72 1.16 -10.71 -1.20
N ALA A 73 0.84 -10.24 0.01
CA ALA A 73 0.47 -8.85 0.25
C ALA A 73 1.66 -7.93 -0.07
N LEU A 74 2.85 -8.34 0.34
CA LEU A 74 4.11 -7.71 -0.03
C LEU A 74 5.10 -8.79 -0.47
N HIS A 75 5.58 -8.69 -1.71
CA HIS A 75 6.67 -9.49 -2.23
C HIS A 75 7.90 -8.61 -2.38
N VAL A 76 8.98 -8.94 -1.66
CA VAL A 76 10.26 -8.23 -1.73
C VAL A 76 11.27 -9.08 -2.48
N LEU A 77 11.88 -8.52 -3.52
CA LEU A 77 13.02 -9.11 -4.23
C LEU A 77 14.24 -8.23 -4.01
N ASN A 78 15.41 -8.83 -3.80
CA ASN A 78 16.68 -8.11 -3.67
C ASN A 78 16.70 -7.01 -2.59
N GLY A 79 15.92 -7.19 -1.52
CA GLY A 79 15.99 -6.40 -0.29
C GLY A 79 15.18 -5.10 -0.29
N ILE A 80 14.88 -4.66 0.94
CA ILE A 80 14.12 -3.44 1.27
C ILE A 80 14.76 -2.65 2.45
N THR A 81 15.92 -3.09 2.94
CA THR A 81 16.64 -2.46 4.06
C THR A 81 16.83 -0.95 3.82
N GLY A 82 16.62 -0.13 4.85
CA GLY A 82 16.70 1.33 4.74
C GLY A 82 15.42 2.01 4.21
N THR A 83 14.43 1.25 3.73
CA THR A 83 13.10 1.79 3.41
C THR A 83 12.30 2.03 4.68
N THR A 84 11.62 3.18 4.76
CA THR A 84 10.64 3.44 5.83
C THR A 84 9.34 2.69 5.56
N LEU A 85 9.00 1.75 6.45
CA LEU A 85 7.74 1.01 6.46
C LEU A 85 6.91 1.41 7.68
N ALA A 86 5.75 2.04 7.48
CA ALA A 86 4.94 2.53 8.60
C ALA A 86 3.45 2.58 8.30
N GLY A 87 2.61 2.20 9.27
CA GLY A 87 1.16 2.34 9.20
C GLY A 87 0.48 1.59 8.06
N ASN A 88 1.11 0.54 7.52
CA ASN A 88 0.52 -0.27 6.47
C ASN A 88 -0.42 -1.32 7.07
N VAL A 89 -1.39 -1.79 6.29
CA VAL A 89 -2.26 -2.91 6.65
C VAL A 89 -2.19 -3.93 5.53
N SER A 90 -2.12 -5.21 5.87
CA SER A 90 -2.01 -6.27 4.89
C SER A 90 -2.90 -7.46 5.18
N TYR A 91 -3.46 -8.03 4.11
CA TYR A 91 -4.06 -9.35 4.10
C TYR A 91 -3.35 -10.21 3.05
N GLY A 92 -2.85 -11.38 3.44
CA GLY A 92 -1.95 -12.21 2.63
C GLY A 92 -0.54 -12.28 3.23
N THR A 93 0.40 -12.94 2.54
CA THR A 93 1.73 -13.18 3.11
C THR A 93 2.64 -11.95 3.04
N LEU A 94 3.49 -11.81 4.06
CA LEU A 94 4.58 -10.83 4.13
C LEU A 94 5.93 -11.58 4.21
N PRO A 95 7.05 -10.95 3.82
CA PRO A 95 8.37 -11.50 4.08
C PRO A 95 8.65 -11.57 5.59
N ALA A 96 9.40 -12.58 6.03
CA ALA A 96 9.77 -12.74 7.42
C ALA A 96 10.54 -11.53 7.96
N GLY A 97 10.22 -11.11 9.19
CA GLY A 97 10.90 -10.00 9.88
C GLY A 97 10.52 -8.60 9.40
N ILE A 98 9.57 -8.46 8.46
CA ILE A 98 9.06 -7.14 8.06
C ILE A 98 8.14 -6.58 9.15
N ALA A 99 8.45 -5.36 9.59
CA ALA A 99 7.64 -4.56 10.50
C ALA A 99 6.88 -3.44 9.76
N GLY A 100 6.08 -2.66 10.49
CA GLY A 100 5.33 -1.52 9.93
C GLY A 100 4.02 -1.90 9.23
N PHE A 101 3.56 -3.14 9.45
CA PHE A 101 2.29 -3.68 8.97
C PHE A 101 1.42 -4.17 10.13
N GLN A 102 0.12 -3.91 10.07
CA GLN A 102 -0.90 -4.56 10.88
C GLN A 102 -1.68 -5.58 10.03
N PRO A 103 -2.17 -6.68 10.62
CA PRO A 103 -2.97 -7.65 9.88
C PRO A 103 -4.38 -7.10 9.57
N GLY A 104 -4.80 -7.23 8.32
CA GLY A 104 -6.20 -7.07 7.90
C GLY A 104 -6.97 -8.40 8.01
N THR A 105 -8.29 -8.35 7.86
CA THR A 105 -9.20 -9.52 7.92
C THR A 105 -9.74 -9.96 6.55
N GLY A 106 -9.33 -9.28 5.48
CA GLY A 106 -9.74 -9.58 4.10
C GLY A 106 -10.72 -8.53 3.57
N LEU A 107 -11.55 -8.90 2.58
CA LEU A 107 -12.43 -7.90 1.94
C LEU A 107 -13.50 -7.31 2.87
N ALA A 108 -13.78 -7.96 4.01
CA ALA A 108 -14.67 -7.43 5.05
C ALA A 108 -14.12 -6.14 5.71
N ASP A 109 -12.84 -5.83 5.51
CA ASP A 109 -12.24 -4.56 5.96
C ASP A 109 -12.75 -3.35 5.16
N PHE A 110 -13.44 -3.57 4.05
CA PHE A 110 -13.98 -2.52 3.18
C PHE A 110 -15.51 -2.58 3.14
N VAL A 111 -16.14 -1.48 2.73
CA VAL A 111 -17.60 -1.40 2.62
C VAL A 111 -18.13 -2.37 1.56
N ASN A 112 -17.59 -2.33 0.33
CA ASN A 112 -18.01 -3.23 -0.75
C ASN A 112 -16.97 -3.25 -1.89
N VAL A 113 -16.02 -4.17 -1.79
CA VAL A 113 -15.04 -4.46 -2.85
C VAL A 113 -15.08 -5.92 -3.25
N SER A 114 -14.66 -6.21 -4.47
CA SER A 114 -14.46 -7.58 -4.96
C SER A 114 -13.05 -7.75 -5.52
N TRP A 115 -12.52 -8.97 -5.48
CA TRP A 115 -11.15 -9.26 -5.93
C TRP A 115 -10.90 -8.97 -7.42
N ASP A 116 -11.95 -8.97 -8.23
CA ASP A 116 -11.96 -8.68 -9.67
C ASP A 116 -12.26 -7.21 -10.00
N GLY A 117 -12.55 -6.38 -8.98
CA GLY A 117 -12.84 -4.96 -9.17
C GLY A 117 -14.21 -4.64 -9.78
N VAL A 118 -15.14 -5.61 -9.81
CA VAL A 118 -16.56 -5.35 -10.13
C VAL A 118 -17.18 -4.43 -9.07
N GLN A 119 -16.88 -4.67 -7.79
CA GLN A 119 -17.20 -3.78 -6.67
C GLN A 119 -15.94 -3.01 -6.25
N ARG A 120 -16.08 -1.68 -6.05
CA ARG A 120 -14.94 -0.75 -5.91
C ARG A 120 -15.02 0.16 -4.70
N ASP A 121 -15.97 -0.04 -3.81
CA ASP A 121 -16.13 0.78 -2.61
C ASP A 121 -15.12 0.38 -1.53
N ALA A 122 -13.90 0.90 -1.70
CA ALA A 122 -12.76 0.65 -0.83
C ALA A 122 -12.73 1.55 0.41
N ARG A 123 -13.86 2.18 0.78
CA ARG A 123 -13.97 2.85 2.07
C ARG A 123 -13.81 1.81 3.19
N PRO A 124 -13.09 2.13 4.29
CA PRO A 124 -12.99 1.22 5.42
C PRO A 124 -14.36 0.91 6.03
N ALA A 125 -14.65 -0.37 6.24
CA ALA A 125 -15.80 -0.80 7.05
C ALA A 125 -15.71 -0.24 8.48
N ALA A 126 -16.84 -0.21 9.21
CA ALA A 126 -16.90 0.39 10.54
C ALA A 126 -15.93 -0.25 11.54
N THR A 127 -15.72 -1.56 11.46
CA THR A 127 -14.82 -2.33 12.34
C THR A 127 -13.47 -2.63 11.67
N SER A 128 -13.16 -1.96 10.57
CA SER A 128 -11.98 -2.23 9.76
C SER A 128 -10.69 -1.94 10.52
N PRO A 129 -9.69 -2.85 10.49
CA PRO A 129 -8.34 -2.58 10.97
C PRO A 129 -7.65 -1.40 10.26
N LEU A 130 -8.16 -0.97 9.10
CA LEU A 130 -7.64 0.20 8.39
C LEU A 130 -7.86 1.50 9.16
N ARG A 131 -8.89 1.57 10.01
CA ARG A 131 -9.23 2.76 10.79
C ARG A 131 -8.23 2.92 11.93
N GLY A 132 -7.46 4.02 11.90
CA GLY A 132 -6.46 4.35 12.92
C GLY A 132 -5.12 3.61 12.81
N ALA A 133 -4.93 2.76 11.79
CA ALA A 133 -3.64 2.12 11.52
C ALA A 133 -2.62 3.05 10.85
N GLY A 134 -3.06 4.19 10.32
CA GLY A 134 -2.21 5.13 9.58
C GLY A 134 -1.20 5.85 10.47
N SER A 135 0.05 5.93 10.01
CA SER A 135 1.10 6.76 10.58
C SER A 135 0.83 8.24 10.31
N ALA A 136 0.75 9.03 11.38
CA ALA A 136 0.61 10.48 11.30
C ALA A 136 1.79 11.17 10.61
N ALA A 137 3.01 10.62 10.76
CA ALA A 137 4.23 11.17 10.14
C ALA A 137 4.20 11.09 8.59
N HIS A 138 3.36 10.23 8.03
CA HIS A 138 3.21 10.05 6.58
C HIS A 138 1.76 10.30 6.12
N ALA A 139 0.96 11.01 6.90
CA ALA A 139 -0.40 11.34 6.50
C ALA A 139 -0.41 12.34 5.34
N ALA A 140 -1.13 12.01 4.26
CA ALA A 140 -1.45 13.00 3.23
C ALA A 140 -2.52 13.97 3.78
N ALA A 141 -2.57 15.20 3.25
CA ALA A 141 -3.57 16.18 3.69
C ALA A 141 -5.01 15.77 3.35
N VAL A 142 -5.20 15.08 2.22
CA VAL A 142 -6.50 14.66 1.71
C VAL A 142 -6.47 13.21 1.22
N ASP A 143 -7.65 12.61 1.05
CA ASP A 143 -7.85 11.27 0.50
C ASP A 143 -8.10 11.30 -1.03
N VAL A 144 -8.49 10.16 -1.61
CA VAL A 144 -8.81 10.03 -3.05
C VAL A 144 -10.01 10.85 -3.49
N LEU A 145 -10.89 11.25 -2.57
CA LEU A 145 -12.06 12.08 -2.82
C LEU A 145 -11.80 13.56 -2.46
N PHE A 146 -10.54 13.92 -2.19
CA PHE A 146 -10.11 15.24 -1.72
C PHE A 146 -10.70 15.65 -0.36
N LEU A 147 -11.18 14.67 0.42
CA LEU A 147 -11.64 14.93 1.78
C LEU A 147 -10.44 15.03 2.73
N PRO A 148 -10.43 15.96 3.70
CA PRO A 148 -9.36 16.08 4.68
C PRO A 148 -9.16 14.78 5.47
N ARG A 149 -7.91 14.39 5.69
CA ARG A 149 -7.58 13.28 6.60
C ARG A 149 -7.41 13.82 8.02
N ILE A 150 -8.36 13.50 8.88
CA ILE A 150 -8.32 13.82 10.32
C ILE A 150 -7.85 12.62 11.14
N ALA A 151 -7.27 12.87 12.32
CA ALA A 151 -6.87 11.82 13.23
C ALA A 151 -8.10 11.11 13.85
N PRO A 152 -8.01 9.80 14.16
CA PRO A 152 -6.87 8.91 13.88
C PRO A 152 -6.78 8.57 12.39
N HIS A 153 -5.55 8.59 11.84
CA HIS A 153 -5.37 8.44 10.40
C HIS A 153 -5.68 7.01 9.92
N THR A 154 -6.41 6.92 8.82
CA THR A 154 -6.76 5.65 8.18
C THR A 154 -5.72 5.25 7.13
N THR A 155 -5.38 3.97 7.09
CA THR A 155 -4.59 3.33 6.02
C THR A 155 -5.41 3.16 4.74
N GLY A 156 -4.78 3.29 3.57
CA GLY A 156 -5.42 3.16 2.27
C GLY A 156 -5.85 4.49 1.64
N CYS A 157 -6.50 4.42 0.48
CA CYS A 157 -6.82 5.57 -0.36
C CYS A 157 -8.00 6.43 0.12
N HIS A 158 -8.86 5.91 0.99
CA HIS A 158 -9.96 6.66 1.59
C HIS A 158 -9.62 7.18 2.99
N GLY A 159 -10.20 8.32 3.35
CA GLY A 159 -10.29 8.81 4.73
C GLY A 159 -11.29 8.00 5.58
N PRO A 160 -11.41 8.31 6.88
CA PRO A 160 -12.40 7.70 7.77
C PRO A 160 -13.86 7.94 7.34
#